data_AF-D9MNI7-F1
#
_entry.id   AF-D9MNI7-F1
#
_cell.length_a   1.000
_cell.length_b   1.000
_cell.length_c   1.000
_cell.angle_alpha   90.00
_cell.angle_beta   90.00
_cell.angle_gamma   90.00
#
_symmetry.space_group_name_H-M   'P 1'
#
loop_
_entity.id
_entity.type
_entity.pdbx_description
1 polymer ?
#
loop_
_entity_poly.entity_id
_entity_poly.type
_entity_poly.pdbx_seq_one_letter_code
_entity_poly.pdbx_strand_id
1 'polypeptide(L)'
;ITACGAFGGLPSLKSSFVLSEDTIPGTNETVKTLLPYGSVINYYGYVKPGQAPDGLVDGNKKAYYLYVWIPAVIAANGSSYVSPTGEIGARRRRLISDAFKAATQWT
;
A
#
# COMPACT_ATOMS: atom_id res chain seq x y z
N ILE A 1 16.41 10.14 -7.95
CA ILE A 1 15.26 9.68 -7.15
C ILE A 1 15.71 9.45 -5.72
N THR A 2 15.21 10.23 -4.76
CA THR A 2 15.66 10.18 -3.36
C THR A 2 14.86 9.15 -2.57
N ALA A 3 15.54 8.22 -1.89
CA ALA A 3 14.91 7.34 -0.93
C ALA A 3 14.62 8.14 0.35
N CYS A 4 13.37 8.59 0.52
CA CYS A 4 12.93 9.18 1.78
C CYS A 4 11.58 8.57 2.17
N GLY A 5 11.64 7.52 2.99
CA GLY A 5 10.51 7.11 3.80
C GLY A 5 10.74 7.63 5.21
N ALA A 6 9.96 8.60 5.67
CA ALA A 6 9.93 8.96 7.08
C ALA A 6 9.41 7.73 7.85
N PHE A 7 10.33 6.91 8.37
CA PHE A 7 10.04 5.64 9.04
C PHE A 7 8.97 5.87 10.11
N GLY A 8 7.85 5.16 9.94
CA GLY A 8 6.59 5.52 10.57
C GLY A 8 5.48 4.50 10.42
N GLY A 9 5.84 3.23 10.34
CA GLY A 9 4.91 2.10 10.39
C GLY A 9 4.77 1.34 9.06
N LEU A 10 4.48 2.01 7.95
CA LEU A 10 4.21 1.31 6.68
C LEU A 10 5.49 1.12 5.82
N PRO A 11 5.83 -0.12 5.41
CA PRO A 11 6.92 -0.36 4.47
C PRO A 11 6.73 0.40 3.15
N SER A 12 7.83 0.86 2.55
CA SER A 12 7.78 1.52 1.24
C SER A 12 7.40 0.51 0.15
N LEU A 13 6.34 0.82 -0.60
CA LEU A 13 6.01 0.10 -1.83
C LEU A 13 7.03 0.45 -2.91
N LYS A 14 7.74 -0.55 -3.43
CA LYS A 14 8.73 -0.39 -4.52
C LYS A 14 8.33 -1.25 -5.72
N SER A 15 8.78 -0.85 -6.89
CA SER A 15 8.55 -1.63 -8.11
C SER A 15 9.43 -2.88 -8.13
N SER A 16 9.17 -3.78 -9.08
CA SER A 16 9.99 -4.98 -9.30
C SER A 16 11.28 -4.71 -10.08
N PHE A 17 11.52 -3.49 -10.57
CA PHE A 17 12.75 -3.16 -11.30
C PHE A 17 13.94 -3.06 -10.33
N VAL A 18 14.96 -3.88 -10.56
CA VAL A 18 16.21 -3.89 -9.78
C VAL A 18 17.17 -2.84 -10.33
N LEU A 19 17.64 -1.92 -9.47
CA LEU A 19 18.65 -0.90 -9.79
C LEU A 19 20.07 -1.37 -9.48
N SER A 20 20.27 -2.05 -8.35
CA SER A 20 21.52 -2.74 -8.03
C SER A 20 21.22 -4.01 -7.25
N GLU A 21 22.16 -4.96 -7.33
CA GLU A 21 22.13 -6.21 -6.61
C GLU A 21 23.55 -6.50 -6.12
N ASP A 22 23.72 -6.57 -4.81
CA ASP A 22 25.01 -6.69 -4.16
C ASP A 22 24.98 -7.87 -3.18
N THR A 23 25.87 -8.84 -3.36
CA THR A 23 25.99 -9.99 -2.44
C THR A 23 26.83 -9.61 -1.24
N ILE A 24 26.34 -9.89 -0.02
CA ILE A 24 27.07 -9.58 1.20
C ILE A 24 28.20 -10.61 1.39
N PRO A 25 29.47 -10.17 1.44
CA PRO A 25 30.62 -11.08 1.60
C PRO A 25 30.50 -11.95 2.85
N GLY A 26 30.74 -13.25 2.72
CA GLY A 26 30.68 -14.19 3.85
C GLY A 26 29.27 -14.63 4.26
N THR A 27 28.25 -14.28 3.48
CA THR A 27 26.86 -14.72 3.69
C THR A 27 26.25 -15.23 2.38
N ASN A 28 25.07 -15.86 2.48
CA ASN A 28 24.27 -16.24 1.31
C ASN A 28 23.19 -15.19 0.98
N GLU A 29 23.33 -13.95 1.49
CA GLU A 29 22.35 -12.89 1.32
C GLU A 29 22.71 -11.94 0.19
N THR A 30 21.69 -11.55 -0.59
CA THR A 30 21.81 -10.53 -1.64
C THR A 30 20.92 -9.33 -1.32
N VAL A 31 21.52 -8.14 -1.33
CA VAL A 31 20.82 -6.87 -1.12
C VAL A 31 20.41 -6.35 -2.48
N LYS A 32 19.10 -6.21 -2.70
CA LYS A 32 18.54 -5.64 -3.93
C LYS A 32 18.03 -4.24 -3.69
N THR A 33 18.57 -3.28 -4.43
CA THR A 33 18.03 -1.91 -4.47
C THR A 33 16.97 -1.84 -5.56
N LEU A 34 15.71 -1.65 -5.17
CA LEU A 34 14.58 -1.58 -6.11
C LEU A 34 14.26 -0.13 -6.51
N LEU A 35 13.83 0.07 -7.75
CA LEU A 35 13.35 1.36 -8.24
C LEU A 35 12.02 1.72 -7.52
N PRO A 36 11.93 2.87 -6.83
CA PRO A 36 10.68 3.34 -6.25
C PRO A 36 9.68 3.72 -7.35
N TYR A 37 8.39 3.57 -7.06
CA TYR A 37 7.36 4.15 -7.91
C TYR A 37 7.48 5.67 -7.94
N GLY A 38 7.24 6.28 -9.11
CA GLY A 38 7.28 7.74 -9.27
C GLY A 38 6.20 8.46 -8.47
N SER A 39 5.07 7.78 -8.18
CA SER A 39 4.00 8.26 -7.31
C SER A 39 3.49 7.10 -6.45
N VAL A 40 3.34 7.34 -5.15
CA VAL A 40 2.76 6.39 -4.20
C VAL A 40 1.65 7.11 -3.44
N ILE A 41 0.43 6.59 -3.56
CA ILE A 41 -0.73 7.07 -2.81
C ILE A 41 -1.09 6.01 -1.78
N ASN A 42 -1.15 6.40 -0.51
CA ASN A 42 -1.62 5.52 0.56
C ASN A 42 -3.08 5.85 0.86
N TYR A 43 -3.97 4.85 0.76
CA TYR A 43 -5.39 4.94 1.08
C TYR A 43 -5.70 4.16 2.37
N TYR A 44 -6.37 4.80 3.32
CA TYR A 44 -6.80 4.21 4.59
C TYR A 44 -8.32 4.08 4.55
N GLY A 45 -8.78 2.85 4.38
CA GLY A 45 -10.18 2.48 4.38
C GLY A 45 -10.57 1.69 5.62
N TYR A 46 -11.85 1.76 5.97
CA TYR A 46 -12.45 0.90 6.99
C TYR A 46 -13.72 0.29 6.43
N VAL A 47 -13.82 -1.03 6.51
CA VAL A 47 -15.01 -1.80 6.16
C VAL A 47 -15.75 -2.09 7.46
N LYS A 48 -16.97 -1.55 7.61
CA LYS A 48 -17.76 -1.75 8.84
C LYS A 48 -18.26 -3.19 8.94
N PRO A 49 -18.37 -3.76 10.16
CA PRO A 49 -19.07 -5.03 10.35
C PRO A 49 -20.49 -4.95 9.76
N GLY A 50 -20.86 -5.92 8.93
CA GLY A 50 -22.18 -5.95 8.27
C GLY A 50 -22.31 -5.03 7.04
N GLN A 51 -21.26 -4.28 6.67
CA GLN A 51 -21.26 -3.53 5.41
C GLN A 51 -21.45 -4.50 4.23
N ALA A 52 -22.38 -4.17 3.34
CA ALA A 52 -22.58 -4.92 2.11
C ALA A 52 -21.31 -4.81 1.25
N PRO A 53 -20.82 -5.92 0.67
CA PRO A 53 -19.71 -5.85 -0.27
C PRO A 53 -20.13 -5.09 -1.53
N ASP A 54 -19.17 -4.47 -2.20
CA ASP A 54 -19.42 -3.79 -3.48
C ASP A 54 -19.73 -4.82 -4.59
N GLY A 55 -19.22 -6.04 -4.43
CA GLY A 55 -19.53 -7.15 -5.31
C GLY A 55 -19.05 -8.50 -4.76
N LEU A 56 -19.32 -9.55 -5.53
CA LEU A 56 -18.85 -10.90 -5.25
C LEU A 56 -17.81 -11.28 -6.30
N VAL A 57 -16.63 -11.69 -5.83
CA VAL A 57 -15.60 -12.34 -6.65
C VAL A 57 -15.76 -13.84 -6.47
N ASP A 58 -15.63 -14.61 -7.56
CA ASP A 58 -15.83 -16.07 -7.56
C ASP A 58 -17.18 -16.53 -6.97
N GLY A 59 -18.23 -15.71 -7.07
CA GLY A 59 -19.59 -16.02 -6.64
C GLY A 59 -19.84 -16.00 -5.13
N ASN A 60 -18.81 -16.00 -4.28
CA ASN A 60 -18.98 -16.03 -2.82
C ASN A 60 -17.98 -15.19 -2.01
N LYS A 61 -16.93 -14.62 -2.63
CA LYS A 61 -15.94 -13.79 -1.92
C LYS A 61 -16.40 -12.34 -1.94
N LYS A 62 -16.66 -11.79 -0.75
CA LYS A 62 -16.97 -10.38 -0.56
C LYS A 62 -15.80 -9.52 -1.04
N ALA A 63 -16.04 -8.65 -2.01
CA ALA A 63 -15.04 -7.74 -2.55
C ALA A 63 -15.39 -6.27 -2.28
N TYR A 64 -14.35 -5.46 -2.12
CA TYR A 64 -14.44 -4.01 -1.97
C TYR A 64 -13.54 -3.38 -3.01
N TYR A 65 -14.08 -2.43 -3.78
CA TYR A 65 -13.40 -1.93 -4.97
C TYR A 65 -12.67 -0.60 -4.71
N LEU A 66 -11.47 -0.51 -5.26
CA LEU A 66 -10.72 0.74 -5.39
C LEU A 66 -10.57 1.06 -6.87
N TYR A 67 -11.10 2.22 -7.27
CA TYR A 67 -10.99 2.70 -8.64
C TYR A 67 -9.79 3.64 -8.77
N VAL A 68 -8.92 3.34 -9.72
CA VAL A 68 -7.73 4.13 -10.02
C VAL A 68 -7.85 4.67 -11.45
N TRP A 69 -7.80 5.99 -11.61
CA TRP A 69 -7.79 6.63 -12.91
C TRP A 69 -6.35 6.82 -13.40
N ILE A 70 -6.05 6.29 -14.58
CA ILE A 70 -4.72 6.36 -15.19
C ILE A 70 -4.84 7.16 -16.50
N PRO A 71 -4.32 8.40 -16.56
CA PRO A 71 -4.56 9.29 -17.70
C PRO A 71 -3.71 8.97 -18.95
N ALA A 72 -2.64 8.18 -18.80
CA ALA A 72 -1.72 7.81 -19.88
C ALA A 72 -1.05 6.46 -19.57
N VAL A 73 -0.43 5.83 -20.57
CA VAL A 73 0.27 4.54 -20.40
C VAL A 73 1.36 4.63 -19.33
N ILE A 74 1.42 3.65 -18.44
CA ILE A 74 2.44 3.52 -17.40
C ILE A 74 3.16 2.18 -17.49
N ALA A 75 4.43 2.14 -17.10
CA ALA A 75 5.27 0.95 -17.18
C ALA A 75 4.94 -0.11 -16.11
N ALA A 76 4.53 0.32 -14.91
CA ALA A 76 4.17 -0.59 -13.82
C ALA A 76 3.17 0.08 -12.86
N ASN A 77 2.19 -0.72 -12.41
CA ASN A 77 1.30 -0.40 -11.31
C ASN A 77 1.50 -1.42 -10.19
N GLY A 78 1.67 -0.96 -8.96
CA GLY A 78 1.78 -1.81 -7.78
C GLY A 78 0.66 -1.50 -6.81
N SER A 79 -0.05 -2.52 -6.37
CA SER A 79 -1.01 -2.43 -5.28
C SER A 79 -0.52 -3.29 -4.11
N SER A 80 -0.70 -2.78 -2.89
CA SER A 80 -0.46 -3.53 -1.66
C SER A 80 -1.60 -3.25 -0.71
N TYR A 81 -2.11 -4.31 -0.09
CA TYR A 81 -3.17 -4.23 0.88
C TYR A 81 -2.65 -4.77 2.22
N VAL A 82 -2.87 -4.00 3.28
CA VAL A 82 -2.44 -4.36 4.64
C VAL A 82 -3.64 -4.18 5.57
N SER A 83 -3.96 -5.22 6.33
CA SER A 83 -5.05 -5.22 7.30
C SER A 83 -4.72 -6.12 8.49
N PRO A 84 -5.01 -5.71 9.74
CA PRO A 84 -5.50 -4.39 10.17
C PRO A 84 -4.41 -3.31 10.18
N THR A 85 -4.79 -2.04 10.32
CA THR A 85 -3.87 -0.87 10.25
C THR A 85 -3.47 -0.31 11.62
N GLY A 86 -3.97 -0.86 12.73
CA GLY A 86 -3.92 -0.27 14.08
C GLY A 86 -2.52 0.13 14.56
N GLU A 87 -1.53 -0.75 14.48
CA GLU A 87 -0.16 -0.48 14.96
C GLU A 87 0.69 0.32 13.96
N ILE A 88 0.24 0.39 12.70
CA ILE A 88 0.99 0.99 11.59
C ILE A 88 0.79 2.51 11.55
N GLY A 89 -0.34 3.00 12.08
CA GLY A 89 -0.67 4.42 12.19
C GLY A 89 -1.03 5.08 10.86
N ALA A 90 -1.93 6.06 10.91
CA ALA A 90 -2.26 6.93 9.78
C ALA A 90 -1.45 8.24 9.89
N ARG A 91 -0.46 8.46 9.01
CA ARG A 91 0.34 9.70 8.97
C ARG A 91 -0.18 10.70 7.93
N ARG A 92 0.26 11.96 8.05
CA ARG A 92 -0.10 13.11 7.19
C ARG A 92 0.13 12.85 5.68
N ARG A 93 -0.67 13.52 4.83
CA ARG A 93 -0.69 13.42 3.34
C ARG A 93 -1.12 12.04 2.81
N ARG A 94 -2.29 11.56 3.24
CA ARG A 94 -2.86 10.27 2.82
C ARG A 94 -4.35 10.45 2.50
N LEU A 95 -4.89 9.61 1.63
CA LEU A 95 -6.33 9.54 1.40
C LEU A 95 -6.94 8.72 2.53
N ILE A 96 -7.90 9.28 3.26
CA ILE A 96 -8.53 8.64 4.41
C ILE A 96 -10.03 8.65 4.18
N SER A 97 -10.66 7.47 4.20
CA SER A 97 -12.10 7.37 4.04
C SER A 97 -12.83 7.91 5.27
N ASP A 98 -14.05 8.42 5.09
CA ASP A 98 -14.84 8.92 6.22
C ASP A 98 -15.22 7.81 7.21
N ALA A 99 -15.42 6.58 6.71
CA ALA A 99 -15.60 5.40 7.55
C ALA A 99 -14.37 5.13 8.43
N PHE A 100 -13.16 5.33 7.90
CA PHE A 100 -11.93 5.18 8.68
C PHE A 100 -11.79 6.27 9.74
N LYS A 101 -12.06 7.54 9.40
CA LYS A 101 -12.06 8.64 10.37
C LYS A 101 -13.05 8.38 11.52
N ALA A 102 -14.25 7.89 11.20
CA ALA A 102 -15.27 7.55 12.19
C ALA A 102 -14.86 6.37 13.08
N ALA A 103 -14.14 5.38 12.51
CA ALA A 103 -13.64 4.24 13.28
C ALA A 103 -12.49 4.62 14.23
N THR A 104 -11.71 5.66 13.92
CA THR A 104 -10.59 6.13 14.74
C THR A 104 -10.94 7.31 15.66
N GLN A 105 -12.20 7.77 15.74
CA GLN A 105 -12.62 8.81 16.70
C GLN A 105 -12.70 8.33 18.17
N TRP A 106 -12.28 7.09 18.44
CA TRP A 106 -12.08 6.57 19.79
C TRP A 106 -10.75 5.84 19.86
N THR A 107 -9.65 6.58 19.99
CA THR A 107 -8.44 6.26 20.78
C THR A 107 -7.41 7.38 20.64
#